data_AF-A0A2T2ZGE1-F1
#
_entry.id   AF-A0A2T2ZGE1-F1
#
_cell.length_a   1.000
_cell.length_b   1.000
_cell.length_c   1.000
_cell.angle_alpha   90.00
_cell.angle_beta   90.00
_cell.angle_gamma   90.00
#
_symmetry.space_group_name_H-M   'P 1'
#
loop_
_entity.id
_entity.type
_entity.pdbx_description
1 polymer ?
#
loop_
_entity_poly.entity_id
_entity_poly.type
_entity_poly.pdbx_seq_one_letter_code
_entity_poly.pdbx_strand_id
1 'polypeptide(L)'
;MRRHAAMLGYRYVYTVGPPDHLDDPIGYLLDVVCGMSVAAVIVFDLEAVDHSPARVCEICDLETVCPPETWARVCMNDARAHDFPDHSLSVQEAARVMQQHRQCSVLECARKSSALTRLVTDGRLTPPAVTAADRAGERGMALYSRTPGGRARYGW
;
A
#
# COMPACT_ATOMS: atom_id res chain seq x y z
N MET A 1 -18.38 -13.33 0.15
CA MET A 1 -17.98 -11.99 0.67
C MET A 1 -17.38 -12.03 2.07
N ARG A 2 -18.09 -12.44 3.15
CA ARG A 2 -17.52 -12.45 4.53
C ARG A 2 -16.21 -13.23 4.69
N ARG A 3 -16.13 -14.46 4.14
CA ARG A 3 -14.89 -15.25 4.14
C ARG A 3 -13.77 -14.56 3.37
N HIS A 4 -14.09 -13.93 2.24
CA HIS A 4 -13.12 -13.17 1.44
C HIS A 4 -12.56 -11.99 2.24
N ALA A 5 -13.43 -11.20 2.88
CA ALA A 5 -13.06 -10.14 3.81
C ALA A 5 -12.05 -10.61 4.88
N ALA A 6 -12.37 -11.73 5.54
CA ALA A 6 -11.51 -12.29 6.59
C ALA A 6 -10.15 -12.75 6.06
N MET A 7 -10.09 -13.33 4.85
CA MET A 7 -8.82 -13.69 4.22
C MET A 7 -7.96 -12.46 3.90
N LEU A 8 -8.61 -11.32 3.58
CA LEU A 8 -7.94 -10.05 3.33
C LEU A 8 -7.57 -9.28 4.61
N GLY A 9 -7.88 -9.83 5.80
CA GLY A 9 -7.64 -9.17 7.09
C GLY A 9 -8.72 -8.18 7.52
N TYR A 10 -9.81 -8.03 6.76
CA TYR A 10 -10.90 -7.14 7.13
C TYR A 10 -11.84 -7.75 8.18
N ARG A 11 -12.27 -6.90 9.12
CA ARG A 11 -13.39 -7.19 10.00
C ARG A 11 -14.70 -6.78 9.32
N TYR A 12 -15.61 -7.74 9.16
CA TYR A 12 -16.96 -7.47 8.67
C TYR A 12 -17.74 -6.58 9.64
N VAL A 13 -18.32 -5.50 9.15
CA VAL A 13 -19.12 -4.55 9.95
C VAL A 13 -20.61 -4.68 9.63
N TYR A 14 -20.98 -4.57 8.36
CA TYR A 14 -22.38 -4.53 7.93
C TYR A 14 -22.52 -4.95 6.46
N THR A 15 -23.73 -5.33 6.03
CA THR A 15 -24.08 -5.52 4.61
C THR A 15 -25.15 -4.50 4.24
N VAL A 16 -24.85 -3.66 3.25
CA VAL A 16 -25.78 -2.68 2.72
C VAL A 16 -26.75 -3.37 1.76
N GLY A 17 -28.05 -3.20 2.00
CA GLY A 17 -29.11 -3.55 1.06
C GLY A 17 -29.86 -2.28 0.68
N PRO A 18 -29.60 -1.69 -0.51
CA PRO A 18 -30.37 -0.55 -0.97
C PRO A 18 -31.83 -0.97 -1.24
N PRO A 19 -32.82 -0.12 -0.90
CA PRO A 19 -34.22 -0.32 -1.33
C PRO A 19 -34.34 -0.51 -2.85
N ASP A 20 -35.26 -1.39 -3.27
CA ASP A 20 -35.43 -1.82 -4.68
C ASP A 20 -35.83 -0.69 -5.66
N HIS A 21 -36.22 0.48 -5.15
CA HIS A 21 -36.79 1.59 -5.90
C HIS A 21 -35.93 2.87 -5.82
N LEU A 22 -34.66 2.74 -5.44
CA LEU A 22 -33.72 3.86 -5.47
C LEU A 22 -33.21 4.10 -6.89
N ASP A 23 -33.25 5.35 -7.32
CA ASP A 23 -32.69 5.79 -8.59
C ASP A 23 -31.14 5.71 -8.61
N ASP A 24 -30.49 5.90 -7.46
CA ASP A 24 -29.03 5.78 -7.29
C ASP A 24 -28.68 4.90 -6.08
N PRO A 25 -28.69 3.56 -6.22
CA PRO A 25 -28.32 2.64 -5.14
C PRO A 25 -26.85 2.76 -4.73
N ILE A 26 -25.98 3.23 -5.64
CA ILE A 26 -24.57 3.47 -5.35
C ILE A 26 -24.42 4.72 -4.50
N GLY A 27 -25.11 5.80 -4.82
CA GLY A 27 -25.17 7.00 -3.97
C GLY A 27 -25.58 6.67 -2.53
N TYR A 28 -26.62 5.86 -2.36
CA TYR A 28 -27.05 5.38 -1.04
C TYR A 28 -25.97 4.59 -0.30
N LEU A 29 -25.26 3.68 -1.00
CA LEU A 29 -24.12 2.96 -0.42
C LEU A 29 -23.04 3.93 0.04
N LEU A 30 -22.70 4.93 -0.77
CA LEU A 30 -21.65 5.91 -0.46
C LEU A 30 -22.01 6.75 0.77
N ASP A 31 -23.27 7.14 0.93
CA ASP A 31 -23.74 7.85 2.13
C ASP A 31 -23.56 7.00 3.41
N VAL A 32 -23.88 5.71 3.34
CA VAL A 32 -23.67 4.77 4.46
C VAL A 32 -22.19 4.61 4.77
N VAL A 33 -21.35 4.43 3.74
CA VAL A 33 -19.89 4.27 3.86
C VAL A 33 -19.26 5.52 4.49
N CYS A 34 -19.64 6.71 4.03
CA CYS A 34 -19.23 8.00 4.60
C CYS A 34 -19.54 8.09 6.09
N GLY A 35 -20.76 7.73 6.50
CA GLY A 35 -21.17 7.78 7.90
C GLY A 35 -20.42 6.78 8.81
N MET A 36 -19.90 5.70 8.24
CA MET A 36 -19.26 4.61 9.01
C MET A 36 -17.73 4.64 9.00
N SER A 37 -17.09 5.40 8.10
CA SER A 37 -15.63 5.44 7.93
C SER A 37 -15.00 4.05 7.77
N VAL A 38 -15.58 3.22 6.89
CA VAL A 38 -15.07 1.86 6.64
C VAL A 38 -13.79 1.87 5.80
N ALA A 39 -12.91 0.89 6.04
CA ALA A 39 -11.66 0.75 5.28
C ALA A 39 -11.89 0.26 3.84
N ALA A 40 -12.95 -0.55 3.62
CA ALA A 40 -13.27 -1.08 2.31
C ALA A 40 -14.75 -1.47 2.15
N VAL A 41 -15.22 -1.42 0.91
CA VAL A 41 -16.46 -2.05 0.45
C VAL A 41 -16.10 -3.33 -0.29
N ILE A 42 -16.84 -4.41 -0.03
CA ILE A 42 -16.63 -5.70 -0.68
C ILE A 42 -17.89 -6.08 -1.45
N VAL A 43 -17.75 -6.22 -2.76
CA VAL A 43 -18.83 -6.61 -3.68
C VAL A 43 -18.53 -7.94 -4.36
N PHE A 44 -19.52 -8.56 -5.01
CA PHE A 44 -19.27 -9.80 -5.74
C PHE A 44 -18.39 -9.54 -6.97
N ASP A 45 -18.79 -8.60 -7.80
CA ASP A 45 -18.12 -8.19 -9.04
C ASP A 45 -18.33 -6.67 -9.26
N LEU A 46 -17.81 -6.13 -10.37
CA LEU A 46 -17.98 -4.72 -10.71
C LEU A 46 -19.40 -4.34 -11.12
N GLU A 47 -20.27 -5.28 -11.48
CA GLU A 47 -21.67 -5.00 -11.83
C GLU A 47 -22.40 -4.40 -10.63
N ALA A 48 -22.08 -4.88 -9.42
CA ALA A 48 -22.61 -4.36 -8.17
C ALA A 48 -22.28 -2.88 -7.88
N VAL A 49 -21.34 -2.27 -8.61
CA VAL A 49 -20.99 -0.84 -8.52
C VAL A 49 -21.17 -0.12 -9.86
N ASP A 50 -22.04 -0.64 -10.73
CA ASP A 50 -22.30 -0.10 -12.08
C ASP A 50 -20.99 0.16 -12.87
N HIS A 51 -20.05 -0.77 -12.74
CA HIS A 51 -18.70 -0.70 -13.33
C HIS A 51 -17.96 0.62 -13.05
N SER A 52 -18.33 1.31 -11.97
CA SER A 52 -17.83 2.64 -11.60
C SER A 52 -17.02 2.59 -10.29
N PRO A 53 -15.92 1.81 -10.23
CA PRO A 53 -15.13 1.64 -9.01
C PRO A 53 -14.55 2.96 -8.49
N ALA A 54 -14.32 3.94 -9.38
CA ALA A 54 -13.81 5.26 -9.04
C ALA A 54 -14.67 5.98 -7.97
N ARG A 55 -16.02 5.90 -8.07
CA ARG A 55 -16.93 6.54 -7.10
C ARG A 55 -16.73 5.99 -5.68
N VAL A 56 -16.46 4.69 -5.55
CA VAL A 56 -16.18 4.05 -4.27
C VAL A 56 -14.77 4.39 -3.80
N CYS A 57 -13.80 4.36 -4.71
CA CYS A 57 -12.39 4.65 -4.44
C CYS A 57 -12.12 6.09 -4.00
N GLU A 58 -13.05 7.03 -4.17
CA GLU A 58 -12.94 8.36 -3.55
C GLU A 58 -12.99 8.28 -2.01
N ILE A 59 -13.73 7.30 -1.47
CA ILE A 59 -14.07 7.22 -0.05
C ILE A 59 -13.31 6.10 0.66
N CYS A 60 -13.21 4.91 0.07
CA CYS A 60 -12.54 3.75 0.66
C CYS A 60 -12.00 2.78 -0.41
N ASP A 61 -11.29 1.72 -0.01
CA ASP A 61 -10.93 0.67 -0.96
C ASP A 61 -12.20 -0.07 -1.45
N LEU A 62 -12.16 -0.62 -2.66
CA LEU A 62 -13.16 -1.54 -3.18
C LEU A 62 -12.53 -2.90 -3.46
N GLU A 63 -13.14 -3.97 -2.97
CA GLU A 63 -12.73 -5.36 -3.24
C GLU A 63 -13.82 -6.09 -4.00
N THR A 64 -13.45 -6.77 -5.07
CA THR A 64 -14.32 -7.69 -5.80
C THR A 64 -13.98 -9.13 -5.42
N VAL A 65 -14.98 -10.02 -5.41
CA VAL A 65 -14.77 -11.45 -5.16
C VAL A 65 -14.48 -12.20 -6.47
N CYS A 66 -15.12 -11.80 -7.57
CA CYS A 66 -15.07 -12.46 -8.86
C CYS A 66 -15.05 -11.42 -10.01
N PRO A 67 -13.91 -11.20 -10.69
CA PRO A 67 -12.57 -11.69 -10.32
C PRO A 67 -12.12 -11.08 -8.98
N PRO A 68 -11.22 -11.75 -8.23
CA PRO A 68 -10.67 -11.20 -6.99
C PRO A 68 -9.70 -10.06 -7.31
N GLU A 69 -10.14 -8.81 -7.14
CA GLU A 69 -9.36 -7.62 -7.43
C GLU A 69 -9.53 -6.57 -6.33
N THR A 70 -8.45 -5.83 -6.09
CA THR A 70 -8.39 -4.72 -5.14
C THR A 70 -8.28 -3.41 -5.90
N TRP A 71 -9.27 -2.54 -5.71
CA TRP A 71 -9.35 -1.19 -6.24
C TRP A 71 -9.06 -0.22 -5.11
N ALA A 72 -7.82 0.27 -5.07
CA ALA A 72 -7.34 1.08 -3.95
C ALA A 72 -7.99 2.48 -3.94
N ARG A 73 -8.29 2.98 -2.73
CA ARG A 73 -8.75 4.35 -2.50
C ARG A 73 -7.77 5.35 -3.11
N VAL A 74 -8.31 6.39 -3.72
CA VAL A 74 -7.56 7.56 -4.17
C VAL A 74 -7.07 8.35 -2.95
N CYS A 75 -5.75 8.43 -2.78
CA CYS A 75 -5.14 9.30 -1.79
C CYS A 75 -4.96 10.71 -2.36
N MET A 76 -6.05 11.48 -2.49
CA MET A 76 -5.94 12.90 -2.81
C MET A 76 -5.70 13.70 -1.53
N ASN A 77 -4.43 14.01 -1.28
CA ASN A 77 -3.99 15.10 -0.39
C ASN A 77 -4.43 15.06 1.09
N ASP A 78 -4.70 13.88 1.65
CA ASP A 78 -4.86 13.74 3.11
C ASP A 78 -3.47 13.80 3.78
N ALA A 79 -3.22 14.83 4.59
CA ALA A 79 -1.97 14.99 5.32
C ALA A 79 -1.64 13.76 6.19
N ARG A 80 -2.66 13.06 6.72
CA ARG A 80 -2.50 11.84 7.51
C ARG A 80 -2.22 10.59 6.68
N ALA A 81 -2.37 10.65 5.35
CA ALA A 81 -2.03 9.54 4.48
C ALA A 81 -0.52 9.23 4.53
N HIS A 82 0.31 10.20 4.91
CA HIS A 82 1.76 10.02 5.03
C HIS A 82 2.27 9.73 6.45
N ASP A 83 1.39 9.82 7.45
CA ASP A 83 1.71 9.53 8.85
C ASP A 83 1.94 8.03 9.07
N PHE A 84 2.55 7.70 10.21
CA PHE A 84 2.66 6.33 10.66
C PHE A 84 1.26 5.70 10.78
N PRO A 85 1.11 4.42 10.40
CA PRO A 85 -0.14 3.71 10.66
C PRO A 85 -0.35 3.58 12.18
N ASP A 86 -1.58 3.79 12.64
CA ASP A 86 -1.95 3.68 14.07
C ASP A 86 -1.91 2.23 14.61
N HIS A 87 -1.59 1.26 13.74
CA HIS A 87 -1.51 -0.17 14.05
C HIS A 87 -0.40 -0.85 13.24
N SER A 88 -0.02 -2.06 13.66
CA SER A 88 0.92 -2.90 12.92
C SER A 88 0.27 -3.45 11.65
N LEU A 89 0.89 -3.22 10.50
CA LEU A 89 0.39 -3.70 9.22
C LEU A 89 0.52 -5.22 9.09
N SER A 90 -0.51 -5.87 8.56
CA SER A 90 -0.40 -7.20 7.96
C SER A 90 0.42 -7.15 6.67
N VAL A 91 0.85 -8.32 6.17
CA VAL A 91 1.60 -8.44 4.91
C VAL A 91 0.81 -7.87 3.73
N GLN A 92 -0.50 -8.12 3.71
CA GLN A 92 -1.37 -7.68 2.64
C GLN A 92 -1.62 -6.17 2.68
N GLU A 93 -1.86 -5.61 3.87
CA GLU A 93 -1.97 -4.16 4.04
C GLU A 93 -0.67 -3.46 3.65
N ALA A 94 0.48 -4.01 4.02
CA ALA A 94 1.77 -3.47 3.63
C ALA A 94 1.98 -3.48 2.10
N ALA A 95 1.58 -4.56 1.42
CA ALA A 95 1.61 -4.61 -0.04
C ALA A 95 0.69 -3.56 -0.68
N ARG A 96 -0.51 -3.36 -0.14
CA ARG A 96 -1.43 -2.33 -0.63
C ARG A 96 -0.88 -0.92 -0.42
N VAL A 97 -0.31 -0.62 0.75
CA VAL A 97 0.36 0.65 1.03
C VAL A 97 1.46 0.93 -0.01
N MET A 98 2.26 -0.07 -0.37
CA MET A 98 3.28 0.08 -1.40
C MET A 98 2.71 0.41 -2.79
N GLN A 99 1.51 -0.10 -3.12
CA GLN A 99 0.80 0.20 -4.37
C GLN A 99 0.16 1.60 -4.36
N GLN A 100 -0.46 2.00 -3.25
CA GLN A 100 -1.07 3.32 -3.09
C GLN A 100 -0.02 4.44 -3.07
N HIS A 101 1.10 4.22 -2.40
CA HIS A 101 2.18 5.20 -2.23
C HIS A 101 3.31 5.02 -3.26
N ARG A 102 3.01 4.59 -4.49
CA ARG A 102 4.03 4.35 -5.54
C ARG A 102 4.88 5.58 -5.81
N GLN A 103 4.29 6.77 -5.77
CA GLN A 103 4.99 8.04 -6.02
C GLN A 103 5.71 8.61 -4.78
N CYS A 104 5.44 8.09 -3.59
CA CYS A 104 6.08 8.59 -2.36
C CYS A 104 7.52 8.08 -2.24
N SER A 105 8.40 8.90 -1.67
CA SER A 105 9.70 8.42 -1.18
C SER A 105 9.51 7.57 0.08
N VAL A 106 10.20 6.43 0.16
CA VAL A 106 10.23 5.60 1.38
C VAL A 106 10.85 6.36 2.56
N LEU A 107 11.77 7.28 2.28
CA LEU A 107 12.47 8.05 3.32
C LEU A 107 11.60 9.16 3.92
N GLU A 108 10.60 9.64 3.18
CA GLU A 108 9.79 10.80 3.56
C GLU A 108 8.33 10.44 3.90
N CYS A 109 7.89 9.24 3.53
CA CYS A 109 6.54 8.74 3.83
C CYS A 109 6.61 7.67 4.92
N ALA A 110 6.19 8.02 6.14
CA ALA A 110 6.22 7.12 7.29
C ALA A 110 5.31 5.89 7.10
N ARG A 111 4.21 6.04 6.36
CA ARG A 111 3.35 4.92 5.97
C ARG A 111 4.08 3.94 5.06
N LYS A 112 4.79 4.45 4.04
CA LYS A 112 5.54 3.62 3.08
C LYS A 112 6.75 2.96 3.73
N SER A 113 7.45 3.64 4.63
CA SER A 113 8.56 3.04 5.39
C SER A 113 8.07 1.89 6.27
N SER A 114 6.96 2.07 6.98
CA SER A 114 6.35 1.03 7.82
C SER A 114 5.96 -0.21 7.01
N ALA A 115 5.36 0.00 5.83
CA ALA A 115 5.02 -1.08 4.91
C ALA A 115 6.25 -1.80 4.36
N LEU A 116 7.30 -1.06 3.97
CA LEU A 116 8.55 -1.65 3.51
C LEU A 116 9.17 -2.53 4.60
N THR A 117 9.31 -2.01 5.83
CA THR A 117 9.85 -2.77 6.97
C THR A 117 9.06 -4.06 7.18
N ARG A 118 7.73 -3.99 7.17
CA ARG A 118 6.89 -5.19 7.36
C ARG A 118 7.13 -6.25 6.30
N LEU A 119 7.25 -5.87 5.02
CA LEU A 119 7.49 -6.79 3.91
C LEU A 119 8.89 -7.38 3.93
N VAL A 120 9.90 -6.58 4.31
CA VAL A 120 11.28 -7.05 4.48
C VAL A 120 11.38 -8.05 5.63
N THR A 121 10.77 -7.75 6.78
CA THR A 121 10.74 -8.66 7.93
C THR A 121 10.02 -9.97 7.61
N ASP A 122 9.00 -9.96 6.75
CA ASP A 122 8.31 -11.17 6.27
C ASP A 122 9.08 -11.94 5.20
N GLY A 123 10.20 -11.40 4.70
CA GLY A 123 10.96 -11.97 3.57
C GLY A 123 10.25 -11.84 2.22
N ARG A 124 9.22 -10.98 2.11
CA ARG A 124 8.45 -10.74 0.88
C ARG A 124 9.11 -9.74 -0.06
N LEU A 125 10.05 -8.96 0.45
CA LEU A 125 10.74 -7.93 -0.31
C LEU A 125 12.19 -7.86 0.15
N THR A 126 13.14 -8.04 -0.78
CA THR A 126 14.56 -7.81 -0.53
C THR A 126 14.87 -6.36 -0.90
N PRO A 127 15.26 -5.51 0.07
CA PRO A 127 15.64 -4.14 -0.27
C PRO A 127 16.85 -4.17 -1.19
N PRO A 128 16.93 -3.25 -2.17
CA PRO A 128 18.15 -3.12 -2.95
C PRO A 128 19.32 -2.84 -2.01
N ALA A 129 20.49 -3.35 -2.36
CA ALA A 129 21.75 -3.04 -1.71
C ALA A 129 21.83 -1.56 -1.30
N VAL A 130 21.83 -1.33 0.01
CA VAL A 130 21.65 0.00 0.62
C VAL A 130 22.90 0.86 0.54
N THR A 131 24.07 0.26 0.32
CA THR A 131 25.32 1.00 0.13
C THR A 131 25.89 0.84 -1.28
N ALA A 132 26.76 1.78 -1.67
CA ALA A 132 27.54 1.63 -2.91
C ALA A 132 28.43 0.38 -2.88
N ALA A 133 28.87 -0.06 -1.70
CA ALA A 133 29.65 -1.28 -1.50
C ALA A 133 28.83 -2.54 -1.75
N ASP A 134 27.61 -2.58 -1.22
CA ASP A 134 26.69 -3.69 -1.46
C ASP A 134 26.33 -3.80 -2.95
N ARG A 135 26.04 -2.66 -3.60
CA ARG A 135 25.73 -2.62 -5.05
C ARG A 135 26.90 -3.04 -5.93
N ALA A 136 28.13 -2.72 -5.52
CA ALA A 136 29.33 -3.13 -6.22
C ALA A 136 29.62 -4.62 -6.00
N GLY A 137 29.43 -5.13 -4.78
CA GLY A 137 29.53 -6.54 -4.44
C GLY A 137 28.54 -7.42 -5.21
N GLU A 138 27.27 -7.02 -5.29
CA GLU A 138 26.24 -7.70 -6.09
C GLU A 138 26.60 -7.79 -7.58
N ARG A 139 27.39 -6.84 -8.09
CA ARG A 139 27.83 -6.77 -9.48
C ARG A 139 29.22 -7.38 -9.72
N GLY A 140 29.85 -7.97 -8.69
CA GLY A 140 31.21 -8.49 -8.78
C GLY A 140 32.27 -7.41 -9.05
N MET A 141 31.98 -6.15 -8.72
CA MET A 141 32.87 -5.01 -8.93
C MET A 141 33.65 -4.70 -7.66
N ALA A 142 34.98 -4.72 -7.74
CA ALA A 142 35.81 -4.26 -6.62
C ALA A 142 35.67 -2.74 -6.47
N LEU A 143 35.13 -2.29 -5.33
CA LEU A 143 35.30 -0.89 -4.94
C LEU A 143 36.79 -0.66 -4.66
N TYR A 144 37.43 0.15 -5.48
CA TYR A 144 38.80 0.58 -5.23
C TYR A 144 38.86 1.24 -3.85
N SER A 145 39.60 0.62 -2.93
CA SER A 145 40.06 1.29 -1.73
C SER A 145 41.08 2.33 -2.18
N ARG A 146 40.79 3.61 -1.97
CA ARG A 146 41.81 4.66 -2.07
C ARG A 146 42.88 4.39 -1.03
N THR A 147 43.98 3.77 -1.45
CA THR A 147 45.21 3.66 -0.66
C THR A 147 45.60 5.08 -0.23
N PRO A 148 45.84 5.37 1.05
CA PRO A 148 46.37 6.67 1.44
C PRO A 148 47.81 6.73 0.91
N GLY A 149 48.02 7.52 -0.14
CA GLY A 149 49.35 7.85 -0.62
C GLY A 149 50.08 8.71 0.41
N GLY A 150 51.27 8.28 0.83
CA GLY A 150 52.14 9.14 1.63
C GLY A 150 53.32 8.45 2.31
N ARG A 151 54.42 8.25 1.56
CA ARG A 151 55.76 8.64 2.05
C ARG A 151 56.76 8.65 0.89
N ALA A 152 56.95 9.83 0.30
CA ALA A 152 58.15 10.11 -0.49
C ALA A 152 59.34 10.19 0.48
N ARG A 153 60.42 9.49 0.13
CA ARG A 153 61.69 9.45 0.88
C ARG A 153 62.51 10.71 0.57
N TYR A 154 63.26 11.17 1.57
CA TYR A 154 64.17 12.30 1.53
C TYR A 154 65.42 12.05 0.67
N GLY A 155 66.00 13.14 0.14
CA GLY A 155 67.36 13.30 -0.41
C GLY A 155 67.44 14.70 -1.03
N TRP A 156 68.38 15.60 -0.72
CA TRP A 156 69.76 15.50 -0.24
C TRP A 156 70.08 16.58 0.78
#